data_AF-A0A357QRI3-F1
#
_entry.id   AF-A0A357QRI3-F1
#
_cell.length_a   1.000
_cell.length_b   1.000
_cell.length_c   1.000
_cell.angle_alpha   90.00
_cell.angle_beta   90.00
_cell.angle_gamma   90.00
#
_symmetry.space_group_name_H-M   'P 1'
#
loop_
_entity.id
_entity.type
_entity.pdbx_description
1 polymer ?
#
loop_
_entity_poly.entity_id
_entity_poly.type
_entity_poly.pdbx_seq_one_letter_code
_entity_poly.pdbx_strand_id
1 'polypeptide(L)'
;MVFCHGINAQENRIEFKANTLGEKIAVENPGFRAVSFNLFGVINETKRTEIENLFKNEELFKRVQITIDGKCFMLLNESITADLLRAQYLMPNMVDYDFVSVVIKDQSLISKGQIIPEDFPKFVDTGNPESDNATFKTAKDKWIQENPERYDMMHNTQKNEEEKLREQIIKLEKTKTN
;
A
#
# COMPACT_ATOMS: atom_id res chain seq x y z
N MET A 1 -29.93 -18.15 -39.55
CA MET A 1 -28.49 -17.87 -39.77
C MET A 1 -28.36 -16.39 -40.11
N VAL A 2 -27.97 -15.57 -39.13
CA VAL A 2 -27.49 -14.20 -39.31
C VAL A 2 -26.36 -14.03 -38.31
N PHE A 3 -25.14 -13.92 -38.84
CA PHE A 3 -23.96 -13.48 -38.12
C PHE A 3 -23.89 -11.95 -38.20
N CYS A 4 -23.53 -11.31 -37.09
CA CYS A 4 -22.80 -10.03 -36.95
C CYS A 4 -22.48 -9.91 -35.44
N HIS A 5 -21.33 -10.37 -34.93
CA HIS A 5 -20.01 -9.70 -34.88
C HIS A 5 -20.05 -8.24 -34.41
N GLY A 6 -19.40 -7.97 -33.27
CA GLY A 6 -18.98 -6.62 -32.87
C GLY A 6 -19.16 -6.27 -31.39
N ILE A 7 -18.67 -7.09 -30.43
CA ILE A 7 -18.39 -6.55 -29.10
C ILE A 7 -17.08 -5.77 -29.22
N ASN A 8 -17.23 -4.46 -29.38
CA ASN A 8 -16.14 -3.51 -29.39
C ASN A 8 -15.58 -3.44 -27.97
N ALA A 9 -14.46 -4.13 -27.73
CA ALA A 9 -13.67 -4.03 -26.51
C ALA A 9 -12.92 -2.68 -26.52
N GLN A 10 -13.66 -1.57 -26.47
CA GLN A 10 -13.07 -0.30 -26.09
C GLN A 10 -12.83 -0.35 -24.59
N GLU A 11 -11.56 -0.53 -24.25
CA GLU A 11 -10.85 -0.03 -23.07
C GLU A 11 -11.74 0.79 -22.12
N ASN A 12 -12.50 0.10 -21.26
CA ASN A 12 -13.01 0.67 -20.02
C ASN A 12 -11.84 0.80 -19.03
N ARG A 13 -10.82 1.55 -19.43
CA ARG A 13 -9.80 2.04 -18.51
C ARG A 13 -10.47 3.20 -17.79
N ILE A 14 -11.17 2.88 -16.70
CA ILE A 14 -11.67 3.90 -15.78
C ILE A 14 -10.42 4.62 -15.29
N GLU A 15 -10.12 5.76 -15.89
CA GLU A 15 -9.17 6.71 -15.33
C GLU A 15 -9.77 7.15 -14.00
N PHE A 16 -9.23 6.60 -12.92
CA PHE A 16 -9.49 7.11 -11.59
C PHE A 16 -8.99 8.56 -11.58
N LYS A 17 -9.90 9.52 -11.80
CA LYS A 17 -9.73 10.88 -11.31
C LYS A 17 -9.76 10.77 -9.79
N ALA A 18 -8.58 10.46 -9.24
CA ALA A 18 -8.37 9.97 -7.88
C ALA A 18 -9.07 10.85 -6.83
N ASN A 19 -9.16 12.15 -7.11
CA ASN A 19 -9.64 13.14 -6.15
C ASN A 19 -11.17 13.13 -5.96
N THR A 20 -11.97 12.75 -6.97
CA THR A 20 -13.46 12.79 -6.86
C THR A 20 -14.08 11.40 -6.77
N LEU A 21 -13.47 10.43 -7.44
CA LEU A 21 -13.97 9.06 -7.44
C LEU A 21 -13.60 8.33 -6.14
N GLY A 22 -12.39 8.55 -5.60
CA GLY A 22 -11.96 7.95 -4.34
C GLY A 22 -12.81 8.38 -3.14
N GLU A 23 -13.26 9.65 -3.12
CA GLU A 23 -14.12 10.19 -2.07
C GLU A 23 -15.50 9.54 -2.06
N LYS A 24 -16.18 9.51 -3.22
CA LYS A 24 -17.50 8.89 -3.35
C LYS A 24 -17.47 7.41 -2.98
N ILE A 25 -16.41 6.71 -3.39
CA ILE A 25 -16.24 5.28 -3.13
C ILE A 25 -16.00 4.99 -1.64
N ALA A 26 -15.19 5.81 -0.96
CA ALA A 26 -14.94 5.63 0.47
C ALA A 26 -16.20 5.91 1.32
N VAL A 27 -17.03 6.88 0.92
CA VAL A 27 -18.33 7.15 1.57
C VAL A 27 -19.27 5.95 1.46
N GLU A 28 -19.21 5.20 0.35
CA GLU A 28 -20.01 3.99 0.13
C GLU A 28 -19.45 2.75 0.89
N ASN A 29 -18.26 2.83 1.49
CA ASN A 29 -17.58 1.70 2.14
C ASN A 29 -17.04 2.09 3.52
N PRO A 30 -17.89 2.18 4.56
CA PRO A 30 -17.43 2.48 5.92
C PRO A 30 -16.43 1.41 6.40
N GLY A 31 -15.38 1.85 7.09
CA GLY A 31 -14.27 0.99 7.55
C GLY A 31 -13.19 0.73 6.50
N PHE A 32 -13.26 1.37 5.33
CA PHE A 32 -12.23 1.32 4.29
C PHE A 32 -11.71 2.72 3.95
N ARG A 33 -10.41 2.80 3.67
CA ARG A 33 -9.73 4.00 3.20
C ARG A 33 -9.19 3.80 1.79
N ALA A 34 -9.31 4.84 0.96
CA ALA A 34 -8.68 4.85 -0.36
C ALA A 34 -7.18 5.11 -0.21
N VAL A 35 -6.38 4.24 -0.80
CA VAL A 35 -4.92 4.30 -0.78
C VAL A 35 -4.39 4.18 -2.20
N SER A 36 -3.37 4.97 -2.52
CA SER A 36 -2.55 4.76 -3.72
C SER A 36 -1.06 4.80 -3.40
N PHE A 37 -0.27 3.94 -4.05
CA PHE A 37 1.19 3.91 -3.94
C PHE A 37 1.79 3.20 -5.16
N ASN A 38 3.09 3.38 -5.39
CA ASN A 38 3.85 2.69 -6.42
C ASN A 38 4.44 1.40 -5.85
N LEU A 39 4.22 0.29 -6.55
CA LEU A 39 4.81 -1.01 -6.26
C LEU A 39 6.15 -1.16 -6.99
N PHE A 40 7.13 -1.72 -6.29
CA PHE A 40 8.38 -2.21 -6.87
C PHE A 40 8.31 -3.71 -7.03
N GLY A 41 8.87 -4.24 -8.13
CA GLY A 41 8.88 -5.68 -8.41
C GLY A 41 7.73 -6.18 -9.29
N VAL A 42 6.82 -5.30 -9.73
CA VAL A 42 5.77 -5.62 -10.72
C VAL A 42 6.34 -5.40 -12.12
N ILE A 43 7.11 -6.37 -12.61
CA ILE A 43 7.88 -6.25 -13.86
C ILE A 43 7.10 -6.69 -15.12
N ASN A 44 5.99 -7.41 -14.95
CA ASN A 44 5.19 -7.94 -16.05
C ASN A 44 3.74 -8.23 -15.64
N GLU A 45 2.92 -8.58 -16.63
CA GLU A 45 1.50 -8.90 -16.49
C GLU A 45 1.25 -10.09 -15.54
N THR A 46 2.10 -11.12 -15.61
CA THR A 46 2.01 -12.30 -14.75
C THR A 46 2.16 -11.91 -13.30
N LYS A 47 3.19 -11.12 -12.97
CA LYS A 47 3.46 -10.65 -11.62
C LYS A 47 2.36 -9.73 -11.13
N ARG A 48 1.85 -8.84 -11.99
CA ARG A 48 0.69 -8.00 -11.67
C ARG A 48 -0.51 -8.85 -11.25
N THR A 49 -0.83 -9.88 -12.04
CA THR A 49 -1.95 -10.78 -11.79
C THR A 49 -1.75 -11.57 -10.50
N GLU A 50 -0.53 -12.03 -10.21
CA GLU A 50 -0.20 -12.67 -8.93
C GLU A 50 -0.53 -11.74 -7.76
N ILE A 51 -0.10 -10.48 -7.82
CA ILE A 51 -0.35 -9.51 -6.75
C ILE A 51 -1.84 -9.16 -6.64
N GLU A 52 -2.55 -8.97 -7.76
CA GLU A 52 -4.01 -8.77 -7.75
C GLU A 52 -4.74 -9.95 -7.10
N ASN A 53 -4.26 -11.17 -7.29
CA ASN A 53 -4.84 -12.36 -6.66
C ASN A 53 -4.67 -12.38 -5.13
N LEU A 54 -3.59 -11.80 -4.60
CA LEU A 54 -3.40 -11.67 -3.14
C LEU A 54 -4.46 -10.78 -2.49
N PHE A 55 -4.97 -9.83 -3.27
CA PHE A 55 -5.95 -8.85 -2.82
C PHE A 55 -7.41 -9.25 -3.07
N LYS A 56 -7.67 -10.55 -3.31
CA LYS A 56 -9.04 -11.08 -3.45
C LYS A 56 -9.82 -11.20 -2.15
N ASN A 57 -9.17 -11.00 -0.99
CA ASN A 57 -9.87 -11.00 0.29
C ASN A 57 -10.69 -9.70 0.43
N GLU A 58 -11.98 -9.76 0.09
CA GLU A 58 -12.90 -8.63 0.10
C GLU A 58 -13.16 -8.02 1.49
N GLU A 59 -12.82 -8.72 2.57
CA GLU A 59 -12.89 -8.17 3.94
C GLU A 59 -11.77 -7.16 4.21
N LEU A 60 -10.61 -7.36 3.55
CA LEU A 60 -9.40 -6.58 3.79
C LEU A 60 -9.12 -5.59 2.66
N PHE A 61 -9.43 -5.98 1.43
CA PHE A 61 -9.12 -5.22 0.22
C PHE A 61 -10.35 -5.15 -0.67
N LYS A 62 -10.67 -3.96 -1.15
CA LYS A 62 -11.73 -3.77 -2.14
C LYS A 62 -11.22 -2.93 -3.30
N ARG A 63 -11.76 -3.20 -4.49
CA ARG A 63 -11.52 -2.42 -5.71
C ARG A 63 -10.02 -2.19 -5.98
N VAL A 64 -9.23 -3.27 -5.87
CA VAL A 64 -7.80 -3.19 -6.16
C VAL A 64 -7.58 -3.10 -7.65
N GLN A 65 -6.75 -2.14 -8.05
CA GLN A 65 -6.27 -1.96 -9.40
C GLN A 65 -4.78 -1.72 -9.37
N ILE A 66 -4.04 -2.47 -10.18
CA ILE A 66 -2.60 -2.28 -10.35
C ILE A 66 -2.37 -1.96 -11.82
N THR A 67 -1.59 -0.91 -12.08
CA THR A 67 -1.19 -0.56 -13.44
C THR A 67 0.12 -1.26 -13.81
N ILE A 68 0.43 -1.31 -15.11
CA ILE A 68 1.67 -1.97 -15.61
C ILE A 68 2.93 -1.25 -15.12
N ASP A 69 2.86 0.07 -14.91
CA ASP A 69 3.91 0.90 -14.28
C ASP A 69 3.97 0.74 -12.75
N GLY A 70 3.26 -0.23 -12.18
CA GLY A 70 3.33 -0.56 -10.76
C GLY A 70 2.48 0.35 -9.85
N LYS A 71 1.75 1.33 -10.40
CA LYS A 71 0.86 2.16 -9.58
C LYS A 71 -0.33 1.33 -9.09
N CYS A 72 -0.49 1.26 -7.78
CA CYS A 72 -1.56 0.54 -7.12
C CYS A 72 -2.58 1.53 -6.55
N PHE A 73 -3.86 1.21 -6.76
CA PHE A 73 -5.00 1.87 -6.15
C PHE A 73 -5.86 0.82 -5.48
N MET A 74 -6.26 1.05 -4.23
CA MET A 74 -7.14 0.13 -3.52
C MET A 74 -7.96 0.83 -2.44
N LEU A 75 -9.04 0.18 -2.04
CA LEU A 75 -9.68 0.41 -0.75
C LEU A 75 -9.12 -0.59 0.24
N LEU A 76 -8.44 -0.06 1.24
CA LEU A 76 -7.82 -0.83 2.30
C LEU A 76 -8.67 -0.76 3.55
N ASN A 77 -8.95 -1.89 4.20
CA ASN A 77 -9.61 -1.91 5.49
C ASN A 77 -8.79 -1.09 6.50
N GLU A 78 -9.46 -0.27 7.33
CA GLU A 78 -8.78 0.62 8.30
C GLU A 78 -7.93 -0.14 9.32
N SER A 79 -8.24 -1.41 9.58
CA SER A 79 -7.45 -2.28 10.46
C SER A 79 -6.09 -2.72 9.86
N ILE A 80 -5.89 -2.58 8.55
CA ILE A 80 -4.65 -3.01 7.89
C ILE A 80 -3.66 -1.85 7.87
N THR A 81 -2.57 -1.97 8.62
CA THR A 81 -1.46 -1.00 8.61
C THR A 81 -0.58 -1.16 7.38
N ALA A 82 0.21 -0.13 7.08
CA ALA A 82 1.15 -0.13 5.95
C ALA A 82 2.23 -1.23 6.13
N ASP A 83 2.67 -1.47 7.37
CA ASP A 83 3.62 -2.52 7.71
C ASP A 83 3.02 -3.91 7.56
N LEU A 84 1.76 -4.09 7.99
CA LEU A 84 1.06 -5.36 7.82
C LEU A 84 0.86 -5.69 6.34
N LEU A 85 0.40 -4.71 5.55
CA LEU A 85 0.27 -4.81 4.10
C LEU A 85 1.60 -5.27 3.46
N ARG A 86 2.68 -4.59 3.84
CA ARG A 86 4.02 -4.89 3.33
C ARG A 86 4.50 -6.29 3.71
N ALA A 87 4.51 -6.59 5.01
CA ALA A 87 5.14 -7.78 5.55
C ALA A 87 4.36 -9.06 5.22
N GLN A 88 3.02 -8.99 5.25
CA GLN A 88 2.19 -10.19 5.05
C GLN A 88 1.78 -10.43 3.61
N TYR A 89 1.63 -9.38 2.79
CA TYR A 89 1.09 -9.53 1.44
C TYR A 89 2.15 -9.32 0.37
N LEU A 90 2.95 -8.25 0.48
CA LEU A 90 3.86 -7.85 -0.60
C LEU A 90 5.22 -8.57 -0.54
N MET A 91 5.90 -8.52 0.60
CA MET A 91 7.25 -9.06 0.79
C MET A 91 7.37 -10.57 0.48
N PRO A 92 6.41 -11.45 0.86
CA PRO A 92 6.48 -12.87 0.50
C PRO A 92 6.50 -13.11 -1.01
N ASN A 93 5.99 -12.15 -1.79
CA ASN A 93 5.96 -12.19 -3.24
C ASN A 93 7.11 -11.41 -3.88
N MET A 94 8.11 -10.99 -3.10
CA MET A 94 9.25 -10.20 -3.53
C MET A 94 8.85 -8.87 -4.17
N VAL A 95 7.73 -8.28 -3.76
CA VAL A 95 7.35 -6.93 -4.16
C VAL A 95 7.31 -6.04 -2.92
N ASP A 96 7.61 -4.78 -3.11
CA ASP A 96 7.59 -3.76 -2.06
C ASP A 96 6.82 -2.54 -2.58
N TYR A 97 6.63 -1.50 -1.77
CA TYR A 97 6.13 -0.23 -2.26
C TYR A 97 7.04 0.93 -1.89
N ASP A 98 6.90 2.00 -2.67
CA ASP A 98 7.54 3.27 -2.39
C ASP A 98 6.77 4.00 -1.29
N PHE A 99 7.34 4.06 -0.09
CA PHE A 99 6.78 4.78 1.06
C PHE A 99 6.51 6.26 0.74
N VAL A 100 7.33 6.91 -0.08
CA VAL A 100 7.12 8.33 -0.39
C VAL A 100 5.98 8.56 -1.39
N SER A 101 5.58 7.51 -2.11
CA SER A 101 4.46 7.55 -3.04
C SER A 101 3.10 7.31 -2.38
N VAL A 102 3.08 6.93 -1.09
CA VAL A 102 1.84 6.55 -0.42
C VAL A 102 0.96 7.78 -0.19
N VAL A 103 -0.23 7.74 -0.77
CA VAL A 103 -1.29 8.73 -0.60
C VAL A 103 -2.49 8.03 0.04
N ILE A 104 -2.89 8.50 1.22
CA ILE A 104 -4.15 8.13 1.86
C ILE A 104 -4.95 9.41 1.98
N LYS A 105 -6.06 9.52 1.22
CA LYS A 105 -7.05 10.62 1.28
C LYS A 105 -6.49 11.98 1.74
N ASP A 106 -6.08 12.82 0.79
CA ASP A 106 -5.59 14.21 0.98
C ASP A 106 -4.47 14.43 2.01
N GLN A 107 -3.93 13.36 2.58
CA GLN A 107 -2.71 13.36 3.36
C GLN A 107 -1.73 12.47 2.62
N SER A 108 -0.71 13.09 2.02
CA SER A 108 0.51 12.34 1.71
C SER A 108 0.96 11.69 3.02
N LEU A 109 1.06 10.35 3.03
CA LEU A 109 1.65 9.63 4.14
C LEU A 109 3.17 9.79 4.14
N ILE A 110 3.68 11.01 3.95
CA ILE A 110 4.79 11.43 4.81
C ILE A 110 4.16 11.51 6.18
N SER A 111 4.05 10.33 6.79
CA SER A 111 3.50 10.10 8.11
C SER A 111 3.88 11.27 9.01
N LYS A 112 2.90 11.80 9.73
CA LYS A 112 3.21 12.51 10.96
C LYS A 112 3.80 11.46 11.93
N GLY A 113 5.08 11.08 11.78
CA GLY A 113 5.81 10.28 12.76
C GLY A 113 6.81 9.23 12.28
N GLN A 114 6.78 8.75 11.03
CA GLN A 114 7.74 7.75 10.52
C GLN A 114 8.97 8.47 9.98
N ILE A 115 9.97 8.61 10.84
CA ILE A 115 11.28 9.15 10.51
C ILE A 115 12.00 8.08 9.67
N ILE A 116 11.91 8.16 8.35
CA ILE A 116 12.78 7.39 7.46
C ILE A 116 14.19 8.01 7.58
N PRO A 117 15.21 7.26 8.01
CA PRO A 117 16.57 7.79 8.08
C PRO A 117 17.07 8.26 6.70
N GLU A 118 17.81 9.36 6.65
CA GLU A 118 18.32 9.92 5.37
C GLU A 118 19.22 8.93 4.61
N ASP A 119 19.87 8.04 5.33
CA ASP A 119 20.75 6.98 4.84
C ASP A 119 20.01 5.69 4.45
N PHE A 120 18.69 5.63 4.61
CA PHE A 120 17.91 4.47 4.17
C PHE A 120 18.03 4.32 2.64
N PRO A 121 18.33 3.10 2.12
CA PRO A 121 18.49 2.86 0.69
C PRO A 121 17.27 3.34 -0.08
N LYS A 122 17.54 4.01 -1.20
CA LYS A 122 16.51 4.46 -2.14
C LYS A 122 16.52 3.57 -3.36
N PHE A 123 15.34 3.31 -3.90
CA PHE A 123 15.22 2.67 -5.19
C PHE A 123 15.69 3.65 -6.29
N VAL A 124 16.49 3.17 -7.22
CA VAL A 124 16.96 3.94 -8.38
C VAL A 124 16.52 3.20 -9.62
N ASP A 125 15.67 3.84 -10.42
CA ASP A 125 15.25 3.30 -11.73
C ASP A 125 16.33 3.61 -12.76
N THR A 126 17.01 2.58 -13.25
CA THR A 126 18.00 2.67 -14.32
C THR A 126 17.45 2.17 -15.66
N GLY A 127 16.14 1.86 -15.72
CA GLY A 127 15.48 1.23 -16.86
C GLY A 127 15.67 -0.28 -16.92
N ASN A 128 16.32 -0.89 -15.92
CA ASN A 128 16.45 -2.35 -15.81
C ASN A 128 15.84 -2.83 -14.48
N PRO A 129 14.53 -3.12 -14.46
CA PRO A 129 13.80 -3.35 -13.22
C PRO A 129 14.26 -4.61 -12.47
N GLU A 130 14.79 -5.62 -13.16
CA GLU A 130 15.36 -6.80 -12.48
C GLU A 130 16.62 -6.43 -11.71
N SER A 131 17.52 -5.70 -12.36
CA SER A 131 18.77 -5.22 -11.77
C SER A 131 18.51 -4.22 -10.65
N ASP A 132 17.57 -3.30 -10.85
CA ASP A 132 17.23 -2.26 -9.89
C ASP A 132 16.63 -2.87 -8.62
N ASN A 133 15.74 -3.87 -8.78
CA ASN A 133 15.18 -4.59 -7.64
C ASN A 133 16.24 -5.41 -6.90
N ALA A 134 17.12 -6.11 -7.61
CA ALA A 134 18.20 -6.87 -6.98
C ALA A 134 19.12 -5.92 -6.19
N THR A 135 19.51 -4.81 -6.78
CA THR A 135 20.38 -3.79 -6.17
C THR A 135 19.73 -3.18 -4.94
N PHE A 136 18.47 -2.75 -5.05
CA PHE A 136 17.72 -2.18 -3.94
C PHE A 136 17.52 -3.19 -2.80
N LYS A 137 17.15 -4.42 -3.12
CA LYS A 137 16.99 -5.49 -2.14
C LYS A 137 18.29 -5.75 -1.39
N THR A 138 19.41 -5.91 -2.09
CA THR A 138 20.72 -6.12 -1.47
C THR A 138 21.13 -4.93 -0.60
N ALA A 139 20.92 -3.70 -1.06
CA ALA A 139 21.23 -2.50 -0.28
C ALA A 139 20.36 -2.39 0.98
N LYS A 140 19.06 -2.68 0.86
CA LYS A 140 18.10 -2.72 1.97
C LYS A 140 18.45 -3.79 2.99
N ASP A 141 18.68 -5.03 2.56
CA ASP A 141 19.05 -6.13 3.45
C ASP A 141 20.34 -5.82 4.21
N LYS A 142 21.33 -5.25 3.52
CA LYS A 142 22.56 -4.77 4.14
C LYS A 142 22.30 -3.67 5.17
N TRP A 143 21.50 -2.66 4.82
CA TRP A 143 21.17 -1.57 5.74
C TRP A 143 20.44 -2.07 6.99
N ILE A 144 19.53 -3.04 6.85
CA ILE A 144 18.81 -3.66 7.97
C ILE A 144 19.78 -4.43 8.88
N GLN A 145 20.71 -5.19 8.29
CA GLN A 145 21.75 -5.90 9.05
C GLN A 145 22.66 -4.95 9.82
N GLU A 146 22.98 -3.79 9.23
CA GLU A 146 23.85 -2.77 9.82
C GLU A 146 23.10 -1.84 10.80
N ASN A 147 21.79 -1.68 10.66
CA ASN A 147 20.97 -0.75 11.45
C ASN A 147 19.70 -1.41 12.02
N PRO A 148 19.79 -2.55 12.73
CA PRO A 148 18.61 -3.28 13.20
C PRO A 148 17.74 -2.42 14.14
N GLU A 149 18.33 -1.65 15.04
CA GLU A 149 17.59 -0.76 15.96
C GLU A 149 16.83 0.34 15.23
N ARG A 150 17.42 0.93 14.18
CA ARG A 150 16.75 1.97 13.39
C ARG A 150 15.60 1.38 12.60
N TYR A 151 15.81 0.19 12.03
CA TYR A 151 14.74 -0.55 11.35
C TYR A 151 13.60 -0.86 12.31
N ASP A 152 13.91 -1.32 13.52
CA ASP A 152 12.91 -1.58 14.56
C ASP A 152 12.18 -0.30 14.99
N MET A 153 12.87 0.85 15.12
CA MET A 153 12.24 2.14 15.45
C MET A 153 11.25 2.63 14.37
N MET A 154 11.52 2.35 13.09
CA MET A 154 10.55 2.64 12.01
C MET A 154 9.25 1.86 12.17
N HIS A 155 9.26 0.74 12.90
CA HIS A 155 8.12 -0.14 13.14
C HIS A 155 7.52 0.02 14.56
N ASN A 156 8.31 0.35 15.58
CA ASN A 156 7.87 0.44 16.97
C ASN A 156 7.13 1.74 17.32
N THR A 157 7.33 2.82 16.55
CA THR A 157 6.70 4.12 16.82
C THR A 157 5.17 4.04 16.76
N GLN A 158 4.62 3.16 15.92
CA GLN A 158 3.16 2.96 15.78
C GLN A 158 2.54 2.15 16.93
N LYS A 159 3.28 1.18 17.50
CA LYS A 159 2.76 0.28 18.55
C LYS A 159 2.46 1.03 19.85
N ASN A 160 3.33 1.98 20.21
CA ASN A 160 3.17 2.81 21.41
C ASN A 160 2.06 3.86 21.28
N GLU A 161 1.81 4.38 20.08
CA GLU A 161 0.72 5.33 19.85
C GLU A 161 -0.65 4.64 19.88
N GLU A 162 -0.76 3.44 19.30
CA GLU A 162 -1.99 2.66 19.31
C GLU A 162 -2.37 2.19 20.72
N GLU A 163 -1.38 1.80 21.53
CA GLU A 163 -1.58 1.41 22.93
C GLU A 163 -2.04 2.60 23.78
N LYS A 164 -1.42 3.78 23.60
CA LYS A 164 -1.87 5.03 24.24
C LYS A 164 -3.28 5.43 23.83
N LEU A 165 -3.64 5.25 22.56
CA LEU A 165 -4.97 5.59 22.06
C LEU A 165 -6.04 4.66 22.66
N ARG A 166 -5.74 3.35 22.75
CA ARG A 166 -6.59 2.35 23.42
C ARG A 166 -6.83 2.69 24.89
N GLU A 167 -5.78 3.06 25.62
CA GLU A 167 -5.92 3.46 27.04
C GLU A 167 -6.80 4.71 27.22
N GLN A 168 -6.69 5.69 26.32
CA GLN A 168 -7.54 6.90 26.36
C GLN A 168 -9.01 6.59 26.08
N ILE A 169 -9.31 5.71 25.11
CA ILE A 169 -10.68 5.30 24.78
C ILE A 169 -11.33 4.59 25.98
N ILE A 170 -10.61 3.64 26.60
CA ILE A 170 -11.10 2.91 27.80
C ILE A 170 -11.40 3.88 28.95
N LYS A 171 -10.59 4.94 29.12
CA LYS A 171 -10.79 5.95 30.16
C LYS A 171 -12.01 6.84 29.90
N LEU A 172 -12.26 7.18 28.64
CA LEU A 172 -13.42 7.95 28.18
C LEU A 172 -14.73 7.16 28.28
N GLU A 173 -14.72 5.85 28.02
CA GLU A 173 -15.90 5.00 28.17
C GLU A 173 -16.31 4.85 29.64
N LYS A 174 -15.34 4.65 30.53
CA LYS A 174 -15.58 4.57 31.99
C LYS A 174 -16.14 5.86 32.59
N THR A 175 -15.90 7.01 31.97
CA THR A 175 -16.43 8.31 32.44
C THR A 175 -17.83 8.62 31.91
N LYS A 176 -18.32 7.90 30.89
CA LYS A 176 -19.67 8.08 30.33
C LYS A 176 -20.73 7.22 31.02
N THR A 177 -20.35 6.26 31.86
CA THR A 177 -21.26 5.33 32.54
C THR A 177 -21.58 5.70 34.00
N ASN A 178 -21.10 6.86 34.46
CA ASN A 178 -21.46 7.49 35.73
C ASN A 178 -22.25 8.78 35.46
#